data_AF-A0A1F9DD89-F1
#
_entry.id   AF-A0A1F9DD89-F1
#
_cell.length_a   1.000
_cell.length_b   1.000
_cell.length_c   1.000
_cell.angle_alpha   90.00
_cell.angle_beta   90.00
_cell.angle_gamma   90.00
#
_symmetry.space_group_name_H-M   'P 1'
#
loop_
_entity.id
_entity.type
_entity.pdbx_description
1 polymer ?
#
loop_
_entity_poly.entity_id
_entity_poly.type
_entity_poly.pdbx_seq_one_letter_code
_entity_poly.pdbx_strand_id
1 'polypeptide(L)'
;MGSQKEVLEENRRVRFLRYLIDFSILSIQEGDLSFEEAMKVVEDAKQAACGLFPGKEETFDLIYRPRFNRVIRQKFRLEGQES
;
A
#
# COMPACT_ATOMS: atom_id res chain seq x y z
N MET A 1 29.91 9.58 -2.16
CA MET A 1 29.37 9.12 -0.87
C MET A 1 28.12 9.93 -0.61
N GLY A 2 26.94 9.31 -0.63
CA GLY A 2 25.69 10.03 -0.33
C GLY A 2 25.79 10.66 1.05
N SER A 3 25.40 11.93 1.18
CA SER A 3 25.54 12.64 2.45
C SER A 3 24.66 11.95 3.51
N GLN A 4 25.05 11.96 4.78
CA GLN A 4 24.25 11.33 5.85
C GLN A 4 22.79 11.84 5.86
N LYS A 5 22.54 13.04 5.33
CA LYS A 5 21.20 13.61 5.14
C LYS A 5 20.34 12.84 4.12
N GLU A 6 20.91 12.45 2.98
CA GLU A 6 20.20 11.68 1.95
C GLU A 6 19.79 10.30 2.47
N VAL A 7 20.69 9.62 3.19
CA VAL A 7 20.40 8.32 3.82
C VAL A 7 19.30 8.45 4.88
N LEU A 8 19.30 9.54 5.66
CA LEU A 8 18.26 9.79 6.66
C LEU A 8 16.90 10.08 6.01
N GLU A 9 16.87 10.86 4.92
CA GLU A 9 15.64 11.13 4.18
C GLU A 9 15.07 9.87 3.52
N GLU A 10 15.91 9.06 2.89
CA GLU A 10 15.49 7.81 2.27
C GLU A 10 14.90 6.86 3.32
N ASN A 11 15.58 6.70 4.47
CA ASN A 11 15.06 5.91 5.58
C ASN A 11 13.75 6.47 6.16
N ARG A 12 13.56 7.80 6.16
CA ARG A 12 12.28 8.41 6.55
C ARG A 12 11.17 8.07 5.56
N ARG A 13 11.43 8.18 4.26
CA ARG A 13 10.45 7.84 3.20
C ARG A 13 10.06 6.37 3.27
N VAL A 14 11.02 5.47 3.50
CA VAL A 14 10.74 4.02 3.64
C VAL A 14 9.88 3.74 4.87
N ARG A 15 10.21 4.33 6.02
CA ARG A 15 9.41 4.17 7.25
C ARG A 15 8.01 4.73 7.11
N PHE A 16 7.87 5.90 6.49
CA PHE A 16 6.58 6.51 6.23
C PHE A 16 5.72 5.67 5.29
N LEU A 17 6.32 5.16 4.20
CA LEU A 17 5.62 4.27 3.27
C LEU A 17 5.13 3.00 3.99
N ARG A 18 5.98 2.36 4.79
CA ARG A 18 5.59 1.17 5.56
C ARG A 18 4.43 1.46 6.50
N TYR A 19 4.50 2.57 7.23
CA TYR A 19 3.40 3.01 8.11
C TYR A 19 2.10 3.24 7.32
N LEU A 20 2.17 3.94 6.18
CA LEU A 20 1.01 4.21 5.33
C LEU A 20 0.36 2.90 4.89
N ILE A 21 1.15 1.94 4.42
CA ILE A 21 0.64 0.65 3.95
C ILE A 21 0.02 -0.15 5.09
N ASP A 22 0.72 -0.26 6.22
CA ASP A 22 0.21 -0.98 7.39
C ASP A 22 -1.11 -0.34 7.87
N PHE A 23 -1.21 0.99 7.87
CA PHE A 23 -2.43 1.73 8.20
C PHE A 23 -3.56 1.50 7.18
N SER A 24 -3.27 1.57 5.88
CA SER A 24 -4.26 1.29 4.82
C SER A 24 -4.81 -0.14 4.91
N ILE A 25 -3.94 -1.11 5.20
CA ILE A 25 -4.34 -2.52 5.42
C ILE A 25 -5.28 -2.63 6.62
N LEU A 26 -4.92 -2.03 7.76
CA LEU A 26 -5.74 -2.04 8.97
C LEU A 26 -7.09 -1.34 8.75
N SER A 27 -7.09 -0.20 8.06
CA SER A 27 -8.31 0.53 7.70
C SER A 27 -9.24 -0.34 6.83
N ILE A 28 -8.67 -1.04 5.85
CA ILE A 28 -9.42 -2.01 5.05
C ILE A 28 -9.88 -3.17 5.90
N GLN A 29 -9.12 -3.70 6.85
CA GLN A 29 -9.55 -4.85 7.67
C GLN A 29 -10.66 -4.50 8.66
N GLU A 30 -10.48 -3.43 9.44
CA GLU A 30 -11.32 -3.12 10.60
C GLU A 30 -12.39 -2.05 10.33
N GLY A 31 -12.20 -1.21 9.30
CA GLY A 31 -13.13 -0.12 9.01
C GLY A 31 -14.50 -0.60 8.53
N ASP A 32 -15.51 0.25 8.58
CA ASP A 32 -16.78 0.01 7.88
C ASP A 32 -16.68 0.68 6.50
N LEU A 33 -16.06 -0.04 5.55
CA LEU A 33 -15.76 0.45 4.20
C LEU A 33 -16.44 -0.46 3.18
N SER A 34 -17.05 0.15 2.18
CA SER A 34 -17.50 -0.54 0.97
C SER A 34 -16.31 -1.03 0.12
N PHE A 35 -16.59 -1.92 -0.83
CA PHE A 35 -15.56 -2.44 -1.74
C PHE A 35 -14.90 -1.32 -2.55
N GLU A 36 -15.68 -0.34 -3.03
CA GLU A 36 -15.19 0.80 -3.79
C GLU A 36 -14.27 1.69 -2.93
N GLU A 37 -14.64 1.95 -1.68
CA GLU A 37 -13.81 2.71 -0.75
C GLU A 37 -12.50 1.97 -0.41
N ALA A 38 -12.57 0.65 -0.20
CA ALA A 38 -11.36 -0.14 0.03
C ALA A 38 -10.42 -0.11 -1.18
N MET A 39 -10.95 -0.19 -2.41
CA MET A 39 -10.16 -0.04 -3.64
C MET A 39 -9.56 1.37 -3.76
N LYS A 40 -10.30 2.40 -3.38
CA LYS A 40 -9.80 3.78 -3.34
C LYS A 40 -8.64 3.94 -2.35
N VAL A 41 -8.71 3.32 -1.17
CA VAL A 41 -7.59 3.31 -0.21
C VAL A 41 -6.33 2.67 -0.81
N VAL A 42 -6.47 1.62 -1.62
CA VAL A 42 -5.34 1.00 -2.32
C VAL A 42 -4.74 1.96 -3.35
N GLU A 43 -5.58 2.62 -4.14
CA GLU A 43 -5.14 3.58 -5.16
C GLU A 43 -4.45 4.79 -4.52
N ASP A 44 -5.02 5.36 -3.47
CA ASP A 44 -4.44 6.50 -2.72
C ASP A 44 -3.07 6.11 -2.12
N ALA A 45 -2.95 4.88 -1.60
CA ALA A 45 -1.69 4.36 -1.08
C ALA A 45 -0.63 4.18 -2.18
N LYS A 46 -1.04 3.73 -3.37
CA LYS A 46 -0.16 3.64 -4.53
C LYS A 46 0.31 5.04 -4.97
N GLN A 47 -0.60 6.00 -5.11
CA GLN A 47 -0.24 7.38 -5.48
C GLN A 47 0.74 8.00 -4.49
N ALA A 48 0.53 7.82 -3.18
CA ALA A 48 1.44 8.28 -2.16
C ALA A 48 2.83 7.62 -2.29
N ALA A 49 2.88 6.32 -2.57
CA ALA A 49 4.13 5.60 -2.80
C ALA A 49 4.89 6.11 -4.03
N CYS A 50 4.18 6.34 -5.14
CA CYS A 50 4.75 6.90 -6.37
C CYS A 50 5.33 8.31 -6.13
N GLY A 51 4.67 9.14 -5.31
CA GLY A 51 5.18 10.45 -4.91
C GLY A 51 6.46 10.39 -4.05
N LEU A 52 6.57 9.38 -3.18
CA LEU A 52 7.76 9.19 -2.33
C LEU A 52 8.93 8.57 -3.08
N PHE A 53 8.65 7.67 -4.03
CA PHE A 53 9.60 6.89 -4.80
C PHE A 53 9.24 6.89 -6.29
N PRO A 54 9.46 8.00 -7.01
CA PRO A 54 9.17 8.07 -8.43
C PRO A 54 9.95 6.99 -9.19
N GLY A 55 9.26 6.28 -10.09
CA GLY A 55 9.83 5.19 -10.90
C GLY A 55 9.95 3.83 -10.20
N LYS A 56 9.44 3.66 -8.97
CA LYS A 56 9.41 2.36 -8.27
C LYS A 56 8.00 1.76 -8.13
N GLU A 57 7.09 2.16 -9.01
CA GLU A 57 5.67 1.76 -8.97
C GLU A 57 5.50 0.25 -9.14
N GLU A 58 6.27 -0.36 -10.04
CA GLU A 58 6.23 -1.80 -10.29
C GLU A 58 6.69 -2.61 -9.06
N THR A 59 7.69 -2.12 -8.34
CA THR A 59 8.14 -2.72 -7.08
C THR A 59 7.06 -2.64 -6.00
N PHE A 60 6.31 -1.53 -5.97
CA PHE A 60 5.17 -1.38 -5.07
C PHE A 60 4.08 -2.41 -5.39
N ASP A 61 3.71 -2.52 -6.66
CA ASP A 61 2.70 -3.47 -7.13
C ASP A 61 3.10 -4.92 -6.84
N LEU A 62 4.38 -5.27 -6.93
CA LEU A 62 4.86 -6.61 -6.62
C LEU A 62 4.81 -6.95 -5.11
N ILE A 63 5.09 -5.97 -4.24
CA ILE A 63 5.23 -6.22 -2.79
C ILE A 63 3.92 -6.04 -2.04
N TYR A 64 3.16 -4.99 -2.37
CA TYR A 64 2.02 -4.54 -1.55
C TYR A 64 0.68 -4.93 -2.14
N ARG A 65 0.54 -4.98 -3.46
CA ARG A 65 -0.71 -5.40 -4.12
C ARG A 65 -1.20 -6.78 -3.67
N PRO A 66 -0.33 -7.82 -3.51
CA PRO A 66 -0.77 -9.11 -2.98
C PRO A 66 -1.34 -9.03 -1.56
N ARG A 67 -0.79 -8.13 -0.72
CA ARG A 67 -1.25 -7.93 0.67
C ARG A 67 -2.62 -7.28 0.70
N PHE A 68 -2.82 -6.22 -0.08
CA PHE A 68 -4.12 -5.56 -0.23
C PHE A 68 -5.18 -6.52 -0.78
N ASN A 69 -4.85 -7.26 -1.84
CA ASN A 69 -5.77 -8.26 -2.40
C ASN A 69 -6.18 -9.30 -1.36
N ARG A 70 -5.25 -9.75 -0.51
CA ARG A 70 -5.58 -10.71 0.56
C ARG A 70 -6.60 -10.15 1.54
N VAL A 71 -6.39 -8.93 2.05
CA VAL A 71 -7.32 -8.34 3.03
C VAL A 71 -8.67 -7.96 2.43
N ILE A 72 -8.68 -7.48 1.18
CA ILE A 72 -9.92 -7.20 0.44
C ILE A 72 -10.71 -8.49 0.22
N ARG A 73 -10.05 -9.56 -0.27
CA ARG A 73 -10.72 -10.85 -0.47
C ARG A 73 -11.28 -11.43 0.82
N GLN A 74 -10.53 -11.33 1.92
CA GLN A 74 -10.98 -11.80 3.23
C GLN A 74 -12.18 -10.99 3.75
N LYS A 75 -12.14 -9.67 3.64
CA LYS A 75 -13.21 -8.80 4.13
C LYS A 75 -14.50 -8.93 3.33
N PHE A 76 -14.40 -8.89 2.01
CA PHE A 76 -15.57 -8.93 1.13
C PHE A 76 -15.95 -10.34 0.70
N ARG A 77 -15.32 -11.38 1.29
CA ARG A 77 -15.53 -12.79 0.98
C ARG A 77 -15.53 -13.07 -0.53
N LEU A 78 -14.56 -12.49 -1.24
CA LEU A 78 -14.34 -12.76 -2.66
C LEU A 78 -13.65 -14.13 -2.78
N GLU A 79 -14.41 -15.19 -2.53
CA GLU A 79 -14.02 -16.56 -2.81
C GLU A 79 -14.29 -16.82 -4.29
N GLY A 80 -13.24 -17.01 -5.08
CA GLY A 80 -13.34 -17.56 -6.43
C GLY A 80 -14.00 -16.66 -7.49
N GLN A 81 -13.18 -15.90 -8.20
CA GLN A 81 -13.29 -15.89 -9.66
C GLN A 81 -11.90 -16.27 -10.20
N GLU A 82 -11.51 -17.50 -9.91
CA GLU A 82 -10.62 -18.25 -10.79
C GLU A 82 -11.56 -18.99 -11.75
N SER A 83 -11.72 -18.46 -12.95
CA SER A 83 -12.25 -19.15 -14.12
C SER A 83 -11.39 -18.78 -15.31
#